data_AF-A0A8T3V4U2-F1
#
_entry.id   AF-A0A8T3V4U2-F1
#
_cell.length_a   1.000
_cell.length_b   1.000
_cell.length_c   1.000
_cell.angle_alpha   90.00
_cell.angle_beta   90.00
_cell.angle_gamma   90.00
#
_symmetry.space_group_name_H-M   'P 1'
#
loop_
_entity.id
_entity.type
_entity.pdbx_description
1 polymer ?
#
loop_
_entity_poly.entity_id
_entity_poly.type
_entity_poly.pdbx_seq_one_letter_code
_entity_poly.pdbx_strand_id
1 'polypeptide(L)'
;MIGKNVIESEPIPGVKVKEVIEEFSEDNELNYEQNVTLNHLARFKRYSVEDAEEIIEKLQDEFDLRPKVAVHIVDLVPEDLDDLRLIFAKEPKQVDKEEMEKILELLEQYDIIE
;
A
#
# COMPACT_ATOMS: atom_id res chain seq x y z
N MET A 1 21.40 -1.96 -12.76
CA MET A 1 20.81 -0.63 -12.56
C MET A 1 20.05 -0.25 -13.81
N ILE A 2 18.87 0.35 -13.66
CA ILE A 2 18.14 0.94 -14.77
C ILE A 2 18.68 2.36 -14.96
N GLY A 3 19.15 2.69 -16.17
CA GLY A 3 19.77 3.99 -16.46
C GLY A 3 21.15 4.20 -15.80
N LYS A 4 21.60 5.47 -15.76
CA LYS A 4 22.91 5.87 -15.20
C LYS A 4 22.89 6.06 -13.69
N ASN A 5 21.83 6.66 -13.14
CA ASN A 5 21.61 6.88 -11.72
C ASN A 5 20.10 6.89 -11.44
N VAL A 6 19.70 6.51 -10.23
CA VAL A 6 18.33 6.68 -9.73
C VAL A 6 18.26 8.04 -9.03
N ILE A 7 17.36 8.91 -9.48
CA ILE A 7 17.16 10.24 -8.90
C ILE A 7 16.24 10.13 -7.68
N GLU A 8 15.15 9.37 -7.84
CA GLU A 8 14.09 9.20 -6.85
C GLU A 8 13.51 7.79 -6.99
N SER A 9 13.02 7.24 -5.87
CA SER A 9 12.37 5.95 -5.83
C SER A 9 11.46 5.92 -4.62
N GLU A 10 10.17 5.77 -4.87
CA GLU A 10 9.15 5.68 -3.83
C GLU A 10 8.36 4.38 -3.98
N PRO A 11 7.92 3.77 -2.87
CA PRO A 11 7.03 2.62 -2.91
C PRO A 11 5.63 3.06 -3.37
N ILE A 12 4.96 2.24 -4.16
CA ILE A 12 3.56 2.44 -4.56
C ILE A 12 2.71 1.27 -4.05
N PRO A 13 1.42 1.49 -3.72
CA PRO A 13 0.52 0.43 -3.27
C PRO A 13 0.18 -0.52 -4.41
N GLY A 14 -0.15 -1.77 -4.09
CA GLY A 14 -0.46 -2.79 -5.08
C GLY A 14 -1.67 -2.45 -5.96
N VAL A 15 -2.61 -1.62 -5.48
CA VAL A 15 -3.72 -1.11 -6.32
C VAL A 15 -3.19 -0.21 -7.45
N LYS A 16 -2.20 0.64 -7.17
CA LYS A 16 -1.54 1.48 -8.18
C LYS A 16 -0.72 0.63 -9.14
N VAL A 17 -0.04 -0.40 -8.63
CA VAL A 17 0.68 -1.36 -9.49
C VAL A 17 -0.28 -2.04 -10.46
N LYS A 18 -1.48 -2.42 -10.01
CA LYS A 18 -2.51 -3.06 -10.85
C LYS A 18 -2.93 -2.11 -11.97
N GLU A 19 -3.30 -0.87 -11.64
CA GLU A 19 -3.65 0.18 -12.61
C GLU A 19 -2.55 0.35 -13.67
N VAL A 20 -1.29 0.53 -13.24
CA VAL A 20 -0.16 0.74 -14.16
C VAL A 20 0.05 -0.44 -15.12
N ILE A 21 -0.12 -1.68 -14.66
CA ILE A 21 0.06 -2.86 -15.54
C ILE A 21 -1.17 -3.03 -16.46
N GLU A 22 -2.38 -2.74 -15.98
CA GLU A 22 -3.60 -2.75 -16.79
C GLU A 22 -3.53 -1.72 -17.93
N GLU A 23 -3.17 -0.47 -17.63
CA GLU A 23 -2.92 0.57 -18.63
C GLU A 23 -1.85 0.16 -19.64
N PHE A 24 -0.72 -0.39 -19.16
CA PHE A 24 0.34 -0.87 -20.04
C PHE A 24 -0.14 -1.98 -20.99
N SER A 25 -1.09 -2.82 -20.54
CA SER A 25 -1.63 -3.94 -21.32
C SER A 25 -2.59 -3.52 -22.44
N GLU A 26 -3.10 -2.28 -22.41
CA GLU A 26 -3.95 -1.74 -23.49
C GLU A 26 -3.19 -1.65 -24.82
N ASP A 27 -1.90 -1.31 -24.75
CA ASP A 27 -1.02 -1.11 -25.90
C ASP A 27 0.02 -2.23 -26.10
N ASN A 28 0.21 -3.12 -25.12
CA ASN A 28 1.31 -4.08 -25.10
C ASN A 28 0.89 -5.49 -24.63
N GLU A 29 1.52 -6.52 -25.20
CA GLU A 29 1.38 -7.88 -24.68
C GLU A 29 2.20 -8.03 -23.39
N LEU A 30 1.54 -8.44 -22.31
CA LEU A 30 2.19 -8.70 -21.02
C LEU A 30 3.05 -9.96 -21.06
N ASN A 31 4.24 -9.89 -20.49
CA ASN A 31 5.06 -11.07 -20.26
C ASN A 31 4.50 -11.98 -19.15
N TYR A 32 5.12 -13.13 -18.94
CA TYR A 32 4.64 -14.11 -17.96
C TYR A 32 4.62 -13.55 -16.54
N GLU A 33 5.68 -12.89 -16.10
CA GLU A 33 5.79 -12.32 -14.76
C GLU A 33 4.77 -11.19 -14.52
N GLN A 34 4.53 -10.33 -15.51
CA GLN A 34 3.51 -9.29 -15.45
C GLN A 34 2.10 -9.87 -15.33
N ASN A 35 1.80 -10.92 -16.10
CA ASN A 35 0.53 -11.65 -15.97
C ASN A 35 0.38 -12.28 -14.58
N VAL A 36 1.44 -12.90 -14.04
CA VAL A 36 1.42 -13.47 -12.69
C VAL A 36 1.19 -12.38 -11.64
N THR A 37 1.81 -11.21 -11.79
CA THR A 37 1.60 -10.07 -10.91
C THR A 37 0.16 -9.57 -10.95
N LEU A 38 -0.44 -9.34 -12.12
CA LEU A 38 -1.87 -8.96 -12.20
C LEU A 38 -2.78 -9.99 -11.55
N ASN A 39 -2.54 -11.28 -11.82
CA ASN A 39 -3.30 -12.37 -11.21
C ASN A 39 -3.15 -12.41 -9.68
N HIS A 40 -2.00 -12.00 -9.14
CA HIS A 40 -1.80 -11.87 -7.69
C HIS A 40 -2.58 -10.67 -7.16
N LEU A 41 -2.44 -9.50 -7.80
CA LEU A 41 -3.05 -8.26 -7.35
C LEU A 41 -4.59 -8.31 -7.37
N ALA A 42 -5.19 -9.05 -8.32
CA ALA A 42 -6.63 -9.23 -8.45
C ALA A 42 -7.27 -10.18 -7.40
N ARG A 43 -6.50 -10.77 -6.48
CA ARG A 43 -7.01 -11.71 -5.47
C ARG A 43 -7.30 -11.09 -4.10
N PHE A 44 -6.82 -9.87 -3.88
CA PHE A 44 -6.89 -9.21 -2.58
C PHE A 44 -7.88 -8.06 -2.66
N LYS A 45 -8.67 -7.93 -1.60
CA LYS A 45 -9.46 -6.74 -1.36
C LYS A 45 -8.53 -5.56 -1.12
N ARG A 46 -8.84 -4.40 -1.70
CA ARG A 46 -7.97 -3.22 -1.68
C ARG A 46 -8.82 -1.96 -1.57
N TYR A 47 -8.20 -0.85 -1.20
CA TYR A 47 -8.80 0.46 -1.38
C TYR A 47 -8.80 0.84 -2.88
N SER A 48 -9.58 1.86 -3.27
CA SER A 48 -9.42 2.51 -4.58
C SER A 48 -8.02 3.13 -4.70
N VAL A 49 -7.61 3.52 -5.93
CA VAL A 49 -6.31 4.18 -6.13
C VAL A 49 -6.28 5.50 -5.36
N GLU A 50 -7.37 6.26 -5.44
CA GLU A 50 -7.53 7.55 -4.80
C GLU A 50 -7.51 7.43 -3.27
N ASP A 51 -8.30 6.50 -2.71
CA ASP A 51 -8.34 6.28 -1.26
C ASP A 51 -6.99 5.77 -0.74
N ALA A 52 -6.33 4.87 -1.48
CA ALA A 52 -5.01 4.38 -1.13
C ALA A 52 -3.97 5.51 -1.04
N GLU A 53 -3.95 6.41 -2.02
CA GLU A 53 -3.07 7.57 -2.04
C GLU A 53 -3.37 8.53 -0.86
N GLU A 54 -4.65 8.81 -0.58
CA GLU A 54 -5.06 9.67 0.53
C GLU A 54 -4.71 9.07 1.90
N ILE A 55 -4.94 7.77 2.09
CA ILE A 55 -4.56 7.06 3.33
C ILE A 55 -3.04 7.11 3.52
N ILE A 56 -2.26 6.87 2.46
CA ILE A 56 -0.79 6.91 2.53
C ILE A 56 -0.29 8.30 2.93
N GLU A 57 -0.88 9.37 2.40
CA GLU A 57 -0.54 10.75 2.77
C GLU A 57 -0.83 11.00 4.25
N LYS A 58 -2.04 10.69 4.73
CA LYS A 58 -2.43 10.87 6.14
C LYS A 58 -1.57 10.05 7.10
N LEU A 59 -1.24 8.81 6.75
CA LEU A 59 -0.34 7.95 7.54
C LEU A 59 1.08 8.54 7.65
N GLN A 60 1.57 9.21 6.61
CA GLN A 60 2.87 9.87 6.65
C GLN A 60 2.82 11.18 7.44
N ASP A 61 1.80 11.99 7.23
CA ASP A 61 1.73 13.35 7.80
C ASP A 61 1.28 13.37 9.26
N GLU A 62 0.24 12.60 9.61
CA GLU A 62 -0.35 12.60 10.96
C GLU A 62 0.40 11.67 11.91
N PHE A 63 0.93 10.57 11.37
CA PHE A 63 1.57 9.52 12.15
C PHE A 63 3.05 9.37 11.88
N ASP A 64 3.71 10.24 11.10
CA ASP A 64 5.15 10.20 10.80
C ASP A 64 5.63 8.78 10.47
N LEU A 65 4.84 8.07 9.64
CA LEU A 65 5.19 6.74 9.16
C LEU A 65 6.06 6.87 7.92
N ARG A 66 7.02 5.95 7.78
CA ARG A 66 7.85 5.91 6.57
C ARG A 66 6.96 5.51 5.38
N PRO A 67 7.22 6.00 4.15
CA PRO A 67 6.40 5.68 2.97
C PRO A 67 6.15 4.19 2.79
N LYS A 68 7.19 3.37 3.00
CA LYS A 68 7.09 1.91 2.91
C LYS A 68 6.09 1.31 3.89
N VAL A 69 6.01 1.82 5.12
CA VAL A 69 5.12 1.30 6.17
C VAL A 69 3.68 1.70 5.88
N ALA A 70 3.45 2.94 5.45
CA ALA A 70 2.14 3.43 5.02
C ALA A 70 1.58 2.57 3.87
N VAL A 71 2.40 2.29 2.86
CA VAL A 71 2.04 1.38 1.75
C VAL A 71 1.68 -0.03 2.25
N HIS A 72 2.44 -0.58 3.21
CA HIS A 72 2.12 -1.92 3.77
C HIS A 72 0.78 -1.93 4.52
N ILE A 73 0.46 -0.87 5.26
CA ILE A 73 -0.84 -0.75 5.95
C ILE A 73 -1.97 -0.77 4.93
N VAL A 74 -1.86 0.03 3.86
CA VAL A 74 -2.86 0.06 2.78
C VAL A 74 -2.97 -1.28 2.04
N ASP A 75 -1.86 -1.96 1.78
CA ASP A 75 -1.86 -3.25 1.07
C ASP A 75 -2.37 -4.42 1.91
N LEU A 76 -2.18 -4.38 3.24
CA LEU A 76 -2.54 -5.46 4.16
C LEU A 76 -3.93 -5.30 4.76
N VAL A 77 -4.49 -4.09 4.74
CA VAL A 77 -5.86 -3.80 5.21
C VAL A 77 -6.07 -4.34 6.63
N PRO A 78 -5.33 -3.86 7.64
CA PRO A 78 -5.41 -4.38 9.00
C PRO A 78 -6.81 -4.14 9.59
N GLU A 79 -7.38 -5.15 10.23
CA GLU A 79 -8.73 -5.10 10.82
C GLU A 79 -8.67 -4.92 12.34
N ASP A 80 -7.53 -5.23 12.97
CA ASP A 80 -7.37 -5.13 14.41
C ASP A 80 -5.96 -4.72 14.88
N LEU A 81 -5.81 -4.63 16.20
CA LEU A 81 -4.54 -4.25 16.84
C LEU A 81 -3.45 -5.32 16.67
N ASP A 82 -3.81 -6.59 16.51
CA ASP A 82 -2.83 -7.65 16.33
C ASP A 82 -2.21 -7.59 14.92
N ASP A 83 -2.99 -7.22 13.91
CA ASP A 83 -2.48 -6.93 12.56
C ASP A 83 -1.47 -5.78 12.59
N LEU A 84 -1.82 -4.65 13.20
CA LEU A 84 -0.91 -3.51 13.32
C LEU A 84 0.34 -3.85 14.14
N ARG A 85 0.21 -4.60 15.23
CA ARG A 85 1.37 -5.10 15.99
C ARG A 85 2.30 -5.93 15.12
N LEU A 86 1.76 -6.76 14.24
CA LEU A 86 2.55 -7.58 13.32
C LEU A 86 3.28 -6.71 12.29
N ILE A 87 2.61 -5.71 11.72
CA ILE A 87 3.20 -4.75 10.78
C ILE A 87 4.35 -3.99 11.46
N PHE A 88 4.16 -3.51 12.70
CA PHE A 88 5.16 -2.74 13.42
C PHE A 88 6.24 -3.59 14.11
N ALA A 89 6.12 -4.92 14.17
CA ALA A 89 7.02 -5.79 14.95
C ALA A 89 8.50 -5.70 14.57
N LYS A 90 8.82 -5.26 13.34
CA LYS A 90 10.19 -5.05 12.84
C LYS A 90 10.47 -3.62 12.40
N GLU A 91 9.56 -2.71 12.72
CA GLU A 91 9.71 -1.30 12.41
C GLU A 91 10.52 -0.60 13.51
N PRO A 92 11.41 0.34 13.16
CA PRO A 92 12.22 1.06 14.14
C PRO A 92 11.37 2.03 14.97
N LYS A 93 10.26 2.51 14.40
CA LYS A 93 9.30 3.35 15.10
C LYS A 93 8.50 2.50 16.06
N GLN A 94 8.48 2.91 17.33
CA GLN A 94 7.55 2.37 18.30
C GLN A 94 6.23 3.13 18.14
N VAL A 95 5.15 2.39 17.88
CA VAL A 95 3.79 2.90 17.80
C VAL A 95 3.04 2.33 18.99
N ASP A 96 2.45 3.21 19.80
CA ASP A 96 1.73 2.76 20.99
C ASP A 96 0.30 2.30 20.66
N LYS A 97 -0.41 1.82 21.70
CA LYS A 97 -1.79 1.32 21.52
C LYS A 97 -2.74 2.42 21.05
N GLU A 98 -2.59 3.64 21.56
CA GLU A 98 -3.49 4.76 21.24
C GLU A 98 -3.27 5.23 19.79
N GLU A 99 -2.01 5.26 19.33
CA GLU A 99 -1.69 5.53 17.93
C GLU A 99 -2.23 4.44 17.00
N MET A 100 -2.09 3.16 17.35
CA MET A 100 -2.66 2.06 16.55
C MET A 100 -4.20 2.13 16.47
N GLU A 101 -4.87 2.48 17.56
CA GLU A 101 -6.34 2.67 17.55
C GLU A 101 -6.74 3.80 16.60
N LYS A 102 -6.03 4.93 16.61
CA LYS A 102 -6.27 6.03 15.66
C LYS A 102 -6.02 5.64 14.21
N ILE A 103 -5.02 4.79 13.94
CA ILE A 103 -4.79 4.27 12.60
C ILE A 103 -5.99 3.42 12.15
N LEU A 104 -6.51 2.54 13.00
CA LEU A 104 -7.72 1.77 12.66
C LEU A 104 -8.93 2.68 12.43
N GLU A 105 -9.16 3.67 13.30
CA GLU A 105 -10.22 4.68 13.13
C GLU A 105 -10.08 5.48 11.83
N LEU A 106 -8.84 5.73 11.37
CA LEU A 106 -8.59 6.33 10.06
C LEU A 106 -9.04 5.40 8.93
N LEU A 107 -8.64 4.12 8.99
CA LEU A 107 -8.94 3.15 7.93
C LEU A 107 -10.44 2.83 7.82
N GLU A 108 -11.18 2.86 8.94
CA GLU A 108 -12.64 2.67 8.98
C GLU A 108 -13.44 3.73 8.18
N GLN A 109 -12.81 4.85 7.82
CA GLN A 109 -13.44 5.91 7.04
C GLN A 109 -13.50 5.63 5.53
N TYR A 110 -12.83 4.56 5.06
CA TYR A 110 -12.70 4.24 3.64
C TYR A 110 -13.30 2.87 3.32
N ASP A 111 -13.91 2.78 2.15
CA ASP A 111 -14.48 1.54 1.65
C ASP A 111 -13.41 0.69 0.95
N ILE A 112 -13.49 -0.62 1.16
CA ILE A 112 -12.63 -1.59 0.49
C ILE A 112 -13.39 -2.13 -0.73
N ILE A 113 -12.75 -2.07 -1.90
CA ILE A 113 -13.26 -2.62 -3.16
C ILE A 113 -12.81 -4.08 -3.36
N GLU A 114 -13.68 -4.88 -4.00
CA GLU A 114 -13.42 -6.28 -4.38
C GLU A 114 -12.56 -6.41 -5.64
#